data_AF-M0IR54-F1
#
_entry.id   AF-M0IR54-F1
#
_cell.length_a   1.000
_cell.length_b   1.000
_cell.length_c   1.000
_cell.angle_alpha   90.00
_cell.angle_beta   90.00
_cell.angle_gamma   90.00
#
_symmetry.space_group_name_H-M   'P 1'
#
loop_
_entity.id
_entity.type
_entity.pdbx_description
1 polymer ?
#
loop_
_entity_poly.entity_id
_entity_poly.type
_entity_poly.pdbx_seq_one_letter_code
_entity_poly.pdbx_strand_id
1 'polypeptide(L)'
;MAPIRRLVLDVLKPHSPSTVAVAREVADAPGVAGVNATLLETDREVQNLRLVVEGEAVDADEVERRVRDLGGTVHSVDEVVAGETLVEYRTQPQDPSPS
;
A
#
# COMPACT_ATOMS: atom_id res chain seq x y z
N MET A 1 -1.53 17.63 -11.42
CA MET A 1 -1.90 16.19 -11.51
C MET A 1 -3.10 15.95 -10.60
N ALA A 2 -3.95 14.97 -10.90
CA ALA A 2 -5.01 14.57 -9.97
C ALA A 2 -4.37 13.98 -8.69
N PRO A 3 -4.93 14.25 -7.49
CA PRO A 3 -4.37 13.73 -6.24
C PRO A 3 -4.56 12.21 -6.15
N ILE A 4 -3.58 11.52 -5.56
CA ILE A 4 -3.71 10.12 -5.18
C ILE A 4 -4.47 10.04 -3.85
N ARG A 5 -5.54 9.24 -3.85
CA ARG A 5 -6.43 9.03 -2.71
C ARG A 5 -6.15 7.73 -1.97
N ARG A 6 -5.76 6.69 -2.70
CA ARG A 6 -5.38 5.39 -2.15
C ARG A 6 -4.22 4.79 -2.93
N LEU A 7 -3.30 4.19 -2.20
CA LEU A 7 -2.28 3.26 -2.72
C LEU A 7 -2.40 1.94 -1.97
N VAL A 8 -2.37 0.84 -2.71
CA VAL A 8 -2.19 -0.49 -2.15
C VAL A 8 -0.86 -1.05 -2.65
N LEU A 9 0.02 -1.41 -1.72
CA LEU A 9 1.39 -1.82 -2.01
C LEU A 9 1.63 -3.24 -1.47
N ASP A 10 2.29 -4.06 -2.29
CA ASP A 10 2.96 -5.28 -1.86
C ASP A 10 4.39 -4.92 -1.42
N VAL A 11 4.71 -5.14 -0.15
CA VAL A 11 5.98 -4.72 0.46
C VAL A 11 6.69 -5.90 1.08
N LEU A 12 7.95 -6.10 0.69
CA LEU A 12 8.87 -7.01 1.35
C LEU A 12 9.71 -6.24 2.36
N LYS A 13 9.84 -6.74 3.59
CA LYS A 13 10.69 -6.13 4.60
C LYS A 13 11.48 -7.17 5.40
N PRO A 14 12.62 -6.81 6.03
CA PRO A 14 13.23 -7.62 7.07
C PRO A 14 12.30 -7.77 8.29
N HIS A 15 12.63 -8.69 9.20
CA HIS A 15 11.88 -8.88 10.46
C HIS A 15 11.90 -7.64 11.37
N SER A 16 12.97 -6.86 11.33
CA SER A 16 13.10 -5.58 12.02
C SER A 16 13.36 -4.46 11.00
N PRO A 17 12.62 -3.35 11.03
CA PRO A 17 11.67 -2.95 12.07
C PRO A 17 10.31 -3.67 12.02
N SER A 18 9.53 -3.55 13.11
CA SER A 18 8.22 -4.21 13.23
C SER A 18 7.19 -3.62 12.27
N THR A 19 6.17 -4.40 11.93
CA THR A 19 5.04 -3.92 11.09
C THR A 19 4.39 -2.65 11.65
N VAL A 20 4.33 -2.50 12.98
CA VAL A 20 3.82 -1.29 13.64
C VAL A 20 4.69 -0.07 13.34
N ALA A 21 6.01 -0.23 13.35
CA ALA A 21 6.93 0.86 13.03
C ALA A 21 6.81 1.27 11.56
N VAL A 22 6.70 0.31 10.65
CA VAL A 22 6.45 0.57 9.22
C VAL A 22 5.15 1.34 9.02
N ALA A 23 4.06 0.89 9.64
CA ALA A 23 2.76 1.54 9.50
C ALA A 23 2.78 3.00 10.01
N ARG A 24 3.46 3.26 11.14
CA ARG A 24 3.61 4.62 11.70
C ARG A 24 4.43 5.52 10.81
N GLU A 25 5.58 5.04 10.35
CA GLU A 25 6.47 5.83 9.50
C GLU A 25 5.78 6.22 8.18
N VAL A 26 5.06 5.28 7.56
CA VAL A 26 4.31 5.56 6.33
C VAL A 26 3.12 6.50 6.59
N ALA A 27 2.48 6.42 7.76
CA ALA A 27 1.39 7.31 8.13
C ALA A 27 1.84 8.77 8.33
N ASP A 28 3.11 9.00 8.66
CA ASP A 28 3.71 10.33 8.80
C ASP A 28 4.11 10.96 7.44
N ALA A 29 3.87 10.28 6.32
CA ALA A 29 4.09 10.85 5.00
C ALA A 29 3.07 11.97 4.67
N PRO A 30 3.47 13.00 3.90
CA PRO A 30 2.59 14.09 3.52
C PRO A 30 1.33 13.60 2.79
N GLY A 31 0.20 14.17 3.18
CA GLY A 31 -1.08 13.89 2.53
C GLY A 31 -1.71 12.54 2.90
N VAL A 32 -1.06 11.72 3.73
CA VAL A 32 -1.61 10.47 4.28
C VAL A 32 -2.50 10.77 5.48
N ALA A 33 -3.71 10.21 5.48
CA ALA A 33 -4.67 10.27 6.58
C ALA A 33 -4.70 8.98 7.40
N GLY A 34 -4.35 7.85 6.79
CA GLY A 34 -4.34 6.56 7.47
C GLY A 34 -3.60 5.48 6.70
N VAL A 35 -3.08 4.51 7.45
CA VAL A 35 -2.37 3.34 6.91
C VAL A 35 -2.90 2.07 7.58
N ASN A 36 -3.28 1.10 6.77
CA ASN A 36 -3.43 -0.28 7.20
C ASN A 36 -2.20 -1.08 6.77
N ALA A 37 -1.60 -1.82 7.69
CA ALA A 37 -0.51 -2.75 7.39
C ALA A 37 -0.91 -4.16 7.83
N THR A 38 -1.01 -5.07 6.86
CA THR A 38 -1.36 -6.47 7.10
C THR A 38 -0.18 -7.36 6.76
N LEU A 39 0.30 -8.15 7.73
CA LEU A 39 1.30 -9.19 7.49
C LEU A 39 0.65 -10.35 6.73
N LEU A 40 1.09 -10.59 5.50
CA LEU A 40 0.57 -11.66 4.65
C LEU A 40 1.33 -12.96 4.88
N GLU A 41 2.66 -12.90 4.85
CA GLU A 41 3.52 -14.06 4.96
C GLU A 41 4.80 -13.73 5.73
N THR A 42 5.38 -14.75 6.38
CA THR A 42 6.67 -14.65 7.04
C THR A 42 7.57 -15.77 6.54
N ASP A 43 8.65 -15.38 5.89
CA ASP A 43 9.72 -16.26 5.43
C ASP A 43 10.91 -16.25 6.41
N ARG A 44 11.94 -17.03 6.08
CA ARG A 44 13.16 -17.11 6.89
C ARG A 44 13.83 -15.75 7.07
N GLU A 45 13.92 -14.96 6.00
CA GLU A 45 14.70 -13.71 6.00
C GLU A 45 13.84 -12.45 5.92
N VAL A 46 12.63 -12.57 5.35
CA VAL A 46 11.75 -11.43 5.04
C VAL A 46 10.31 -11.69 5.46
N GLN A 47 9.53 -10.62 5.47
CA GLN A 47 8.09 -10.63 5.69
C GLN A 47 7.42 -9.88 4.54
N ASN A 48 6.31 -10.42 4.05
CA ASN A 48 5.46 -9.77 3.06
C ASN A 48 4.32 -9.01 3.80
N LEU A 49 4.19 -7.72 3.51
CA LEU A 49 3.13 -6.86 4.00
C LEU A 49 2.28 -6.34 2.84
N ARG A 50 0.96 -6.32 3.03
CA ARG A 50 0.06 -5.46 2.27
C ARG A 50 -0.10 -4.14 3.02
N LEU A 51 0.31 -3.04 2.39
CA LEU A 51 0.04 -1.70 2.89
C LEU A 51 -1.12 -1.09 2.10
N VAL A 52 -2.11 -0.56 2.81
CA VAL A 52 -3.15 0.30 2.23
C VAL A 52 -2.96 1.69 2.82
N VAL A 53 -2.67 2.66 1.97
CA VAL A 53 -2.42 4.06 2.35
C VAL A 53 -3.54 4.89 1.77
N GLU A 54 -4.23 5.66 2.60
CA GLU A 54 -5.30 6.56 2.17
C GLU A 54 -5.06 8.00 2.63
N GLY A 55 -5.51 8.95 1.84
CA GLY A 55 -5.37 10.37 2.16
C GLY A 55 -5.93 11.32 1.10
N GLU A 56 -5.72 12.62 1.31
CA GLU A 56 -6.26 13.66 0.43
C GLU A 56 -5.36 13.93 -0.79
N ALA A 57 -4.05 13.74 -0.63
CA ALA A 57 -3.04 13.95 -1.66
C ALA A 57 -1.77 13.15 -1.31
N VAL A 58 -1.88 11.83 -1.33
CA VAL A 58 -0.79 10.92 -0.96
C VAL A 58 0.40 11.12 -1.91
N ASP A 59 1.56 11.42 -1.35
CA ASP A 59 2.82 11.46 -2.08
C ASP A 59 3.40 10.05 -2.19
N ALA A 60 3.22 9.42 -3.36
CA ALA A 60 3.65 8.04 -3.60
C ALA A 60 5.16 7.86 -3.48
N ASP A 61 5.94 8.82 -4.01
CA ASP A 61 7.40 8.74 -3.99
C ASP A 61 7.93 8.80 -2.54
N GLU A 62 7.31 9.64 -1.71
CA GLU A 62 7.65 9.75 -0.29
C GLU A 62 7.24 8.51 0.51
N VAL A 63 6.08 7.90 0.21
CA VAL A 63 5.68 6.61 0.79
C VAL A 63 6.70 5.51 0.44
N GLU A 64 7.08 5.38 -0.83
CA GLU A 64 8.07 4.40 -1.28
C GLU A 64 9.45 4.65 -0.66
N ARG A 65 9.85 5.91 -0.53
CA ARG A 65 11.12 6.29 0.12
C ARG A 65 11.13 5.86 1.58
N ARG A 66 10.06 6.10 2.33
CA ARG A 66 9.96 5.70 3.74
C ARG A 66 10.00 4.20 3.94
N VAL A 67 9.31 3.44 3.08
CA VAL A 67 9.41 1.97 3.08
C VAL A 67 10.87 1.53 2.90
N ARG A 68 11.58 2.16 1.95
CA ARG A 68 12.99 1.87 1.64
C ARG A 68 13.95 2.24 2.77
N ASP A 69 13.73 3.37 3.43
CA ASP A 69 14.56 3.84 4.54
C ASP A 69 14.47 2.90 5.77
N LEU A 70 13.36 2.17 5.89
CA LEU A 70 13.18 1.10 6.88
C LEU A 70 13.73 -0.27 6.43
N GLY A 71 14.42 -0.33 5.29
CA GLY A 71 14.96 -1.57 4.72
C GLY A 71 13.94 -2.42 3.97
N GLY A 72 12.73 -1.90 3.73
CA GLY A 72 11.72 -2.56 2.90
C GLY A 72 11.92 -2.30 1.42
N THR A 73 11.21 -3.06 0.59
CA THR A 73 11.12 -2.87 -0.87
C THR A 73 9.67 -2.96 -1.28
N VAL A 74 9.19 -2.02 -2.09
CA VAL A 74 7.90 -2.13 -2.76
C VAL A 74 8.08 -3.07 -3.95
N HIS A 75 7.39 -4.21 -3.91
CA HIS A 75 7.43 -5.21 -4.96
C HIS A 75 6.47 -4.87 -6.11
N SER A 76 5.27 -4.41 -5.76
CA SER A 76 4.27 -3.91 -6.70
C SER A 76 3.34 -2.87 -6.08
N VAL A 77 2.76 -2.05 -6.96
CA VAL A 77 1.60 -1.22 -6.66
C VAL A 77 0.37 -1.99 -7.16
N ASP A 78 -0.39 -2.56 -6.23
CA ASP A 78 -1.50 -3.47 -6.54
C ASP A 78 -2.79 -2.73 -6.89
N GLU A 79 -3.01 -1.55 -6.30
CA GLU A 79 -4.17 -0.70 -6.56
C GLU A 79 -3.79 0.79 -6.39
N VAL A 80 -4.35 1.64 -7.25
CA VAL A 80 -4.27 3.10 -7.13
C VAL A 80 -5.64 3.69 -7.35
N VAL A 81 -6.05 4.60 -6.47
CA VAL A 81 -7.23 5.43 -6.66
C VAL A 81 -6.79 6.88 -6.71
N ALA A 82 -7.12 7.60 -7.78
CA ALA A 82 -6.75 8.99 -7.99
C ALA A 82 -7.95 9.82 -8.46
N GLY A 83 -7.98 11.11 -8.08
CA GLY A 83 -9.08 12.02 -8.38
C GLY A 83 -9.74 12.59 -7.13
N GLU A 84 -10.93 13.15 -7.29
CA GLU A 84 -11.66 13.80 -6.18
C GLU A 84 -12.40 12.80 -5.28
N THR A 85 -12.66 11.59 -5.76
CA THR A 85 -13.46 10.57 -5.08
C THR A 85 -12.75 9.23 -5.02
N LEU A 86 -13.07 8.42 -4.01
CA LEU A 86 -12.66 7.02 -3.97
C LEU A 86 -13.54 6.20 -4.92
N VAL A 87 -12.92 5.63 -5.96
CA VAL A 87 -13.58 4.74 -6.91
C VAL A 87 -13.20 3.30 -6.58
N GLU A 88 -14.11 2.57 -5.94
CA GLU A 88 -13.88 1.18 -5.57
C GLU A 88 -13.85 0.25 -6.80
N TYR A 89 -12.91 -0.68 -6.82
CA TYR A 89 -12.88 -1.75 -7.82
C TYR A 89 -14.15 -2.60 -7.70
N ARG A 90 -14.91 -2.71 -8.80
CA ARG A 90 -16.09 -3.56 -8.87
C ARG A 90 -15.73 -4.84 -9.62
N THR A 91 -15.76 -5.97 -8.93
CA THR A 91 -15.76 -7.27 -9.59
C THR A 91 -17.04 -7.40 -10.41
N GLN A 92 -16.94 -7.34 -11.73
CA GLN A 92 -18.05 -7.73 -12.60
C GLN A 92 -18.11 -9.27 -12.59
N PRO A 93 -19.26 -9.90 -12.33
CA PRO A 93 -19.41 -11.33 -12.57
C PRO A 93 -19.03 -11.60 -14.03
N GLN A 94 -18.09 -12.53 -14.28
CA GLN A 94 -17.82 -12.96 -15.64
C GLN A 94 -19.10 -13.61 -16.17
N ASP A 95 -19.58 -13.16 -17.35
CA ASP A 95 -20.69 -13.80 -18.05
C ASP A 95 -20.36 -15.31 -18.15
N PRO A 96 -21.19 -16.21 -17.61
CA PRO A 96 -20.98 -17.63 -17.82
C PRO A 96 -21.06 -17.87 -19.33
N SER A 97 -19.99 -18.42 -19.92
CA SER A 97 -19.99 -18.82 -21.32
C SER A 97 -21.21 -19.71 -21.59
N PRO A 98 -22.00 -19.44 -22.64
CA PRO A 98 -23.12 -20.32 -22.95
C PRO A 98 -22.57 -21.70 -23.30
N SER A 99 -23.08 -22.73 -22.60
CA SER A 99 -22.82 -24.14 -22.86
C SER A 99 -23.27 -24.59 -24.24
#